data_AF-A0A653INT9-F1
#
_entry.id   AF-A0A653INT9-F1
#
_cell.length_a   1.000
_cell.length_b   1.000
_cell.length_c   1.000
_cell.angle_alpha   90.00
_cell.angle_beta   90.00
_cell.angle_gamma   90.00
#
_symmetry.space_group_name_H-M   'P 1'
#
loop_
_entity.id
_entity.type
_entity.pdbx_description
1 polymer ?
#
loop_
_entity_poly.entity_id
_entity_poly.type
_entity_poly.pdbx_seq_one_letter_code
_entity_poly.pdbx_strand_id
1 'polypeptide(L)'
;METQHELTSTKPTGARTRAWRPHRVLATRSARTFAHGQAILARVAEQGIEIVELTGDRLNLGFSDDPRRAYAEAKSTLALVVAPPSKRRLQPIAPSADWRIDLAEGCPAHCSYCYLAGSLKGPPITRVYANLEEILGAVPEYLGQGRITSRSTARRAEGTTFEASCYTDPLALEPLTGSLSAAITWFGRWNADAQLRFTSKFADVEPLLGLQHNGRTRMRASINPRAYARFEGGTAPVRDRLAALRKMALAGYPVGLTVAPIIAAEGWEQAYGELLAEAGEALAEVPALDLTVELITHRYNSGSKAVLDSWYPSSALDMTDANRVTKRTKFGAEKQVYDATTMRALRRFFEKRIAQTLPSARVLYWT
;
A
#
# COMPACT_ATOMS: atom_id res chain seq x y z
N MET A 1 -15.17 55.97 -21.51
CA MET A 1 -14.98 55.86 -20.06
C MET A 1 -15.19 54.39 -19.73
N GLU A 2 -14.14 53.59 -19.94
CA GLU A 2 -14.15 52.13 -19.82
C GLU A 2 -14.00 51.74 -18.36
N THR A 3 -14.92 50.92 -17.86
CA THR A 3 -14.81 50.27 -16.55
C THR A 3 -14.21 48.88 -16.75
N GLN A 4 -12.97 48.71 -16.34
CA GLN A 4 -12.29 47.41 -16.28
C GLN A 4 -12.80 46.61 -15.08
N HIS A 5 -13.37 45.43 -15.34
CA HIS A 5 -13.64 44.43 -14.32
C HIS A 5 -12.35 43.62 -14.07
N GLU A 6 -11.78 43.80 -12.88
CA GLU A 6 -10.61 43.08 -12.41
C GLU A 6 -10.99 41.65 -12.00
N LEU A 7 -10.59 40.68 -12.83
CA LEU A 7 -10.72 39.25 -12.55
C LEU A 7 -9.66 38.85 -11.52
N THR A 8 -10.06 38.76 -10.25
CA THR A 8 -9.22 38.17 -9.20
C THR A 8 -9.00 36.68 -9.47
N SER A 9 -7.79 36.35 -9.91
CA SER A 9 -7.27 34.99 -10.02
C SER A 9 -7.23 34.31 -8.64
N THR A 10 -8.11 33.35 -8.41
CA THR A 10 -8.05 32.46 -7.26
C THR A 10 -6.97 31.40 -7.49
N LYS A 11 -5.84 31.53 -6.79
CA LYS A 11 -4.80 30.48 -6.71
C LYS A 11 -5.42 29.19 -6.14
N PRO A 12 -5.21 28.01 -6.77
CA PRO A 12 -5.59 26.76 -6.15
C PRO A 12 -4.60 26.43 -5.01
N THR A 13 -5.02 26.66 -3.77
CA THR A 13 -4.32 26.16 -2.57
C THR A 13 -4.59 24.67 -2.40
N GLY A 14 -3.97 23.85 -3.25
CA GLY A 14 -3.82 22.42 -3.03
C GLY A 14 -2.58 22.18 -2.16
N ALA A 15 -2.75 21.97 -0.85
CA ALA A 15 -1.65 21.52 -0.01
C ALA A 15 -1.14 20.16 -0.53
N ARG A 16 0.00 20.15 -1.23
CA ARG A 16 0.72 18.92 -1.56
C ARG A 16 1.00 18.18 -0.26
N THR A 17 0.60 16.92 -0.15
CA THR A 17 1.06 16.09 0.96
C THR A 17 2.57 16.00 0.90
N ARG A 18 3.23 16.46 1.96
CA ARG A 18 4.69 16.35 2.07
C ARG A 18 5.05 14.87 2.10
N ALA A 19 6.05 14.48 1.30
CA ALA A 19 6.65 13.16 1.37
C ALA A 19 7.01 12.83 2.83
N TRP A 20 6.82 11.57 3.23
CA TRP A 20 7.14 11.16 4.59
C TRP A 20 8.64 11.31 4.86
N ARG A 21 8.97 11.93 5.99
CA ARG A 21 10.36 12.16 6.42
C ARG A 21 10.52 11.67 7.87
N PRO A 22 11.29 10.61 8.12
CA PRO A 22 11.59 10.18 9.49
C PRO A 22 12.47 11.23 10.19
N HIS A 23 12.42 11.28 11.52
CA HIS A 23 13.31 12.11 12.33
C HIS A 23 14.74 11.58 12.30
N ARG A 24 14.89 10.25 12.32
CA ARG A 24 16.18 9.56 12.31
C ARG A 24 16.12 8.26 11.53
N VAL A 25 17.26 7.85 11.00
CA VAL A 25 17.51 6.53 10.41
C VAL A 25 18.52 5.78 11.26
N LEU A 26 18.14 4.60 11.73
CA LEU A 26 19.02 3.66 12.42
C LEU A 26 19.69 2.77 11.38
N ALA A 27 21.00 2.83 11.23
CA ALA A 27 21.75 2.02 10.28
C ALA A 27 22.44 0.86 11.00
N THR A 28 22.01 -0.39 10.78
CA THR A 28 22.68 -1.52 11.43
C THR A 28 24.06 -1.79 10.85
N ARG A 29 24.94 -2.43 11.63
CA ARG A 29 26.31 -2.74 11.21
C ARG A 29 26.34 -3.48 9.87
N SER A 30 25.61 -4.58 9.74
CA SER A 30 25.65 -5.41 8.54
C SER A 30 24.97 -4.74 7.34
N ALA A 31 23.96 -3.89 7.56
CA ALA A 31 23.26 -3.24 6.46
C ALA A 31 24.13 -2.22 5.71
N ARG A 32 25.12 -1.63 6.39
CA ARG A 32 26.07 -0.66 5.82
C ARG A 32 27.08 -1.27 4.83
N THR A 33 27.21 -2.60 4.80
CA THR A 33 28.14 -3.28 3.89
C THR A 33 27.54 -3.57 2.52
N PHE A 34 26.21 -3.44 2.36
CA PHE A 34 25.53 -3.68 1.09
C PHE A 34 25.50 -2.40 0.24
N ALA A 35 25.74 -2.52 -1.07
CA ALA A 35 25.72 -1.40 -2.01
C ALA A 35 24.37 -0.65 -2.00
N HIS A 36 23.25 -1.38 -1.97
CA HIS A 36 21.93 -0.75 -1.85
C HIS A 36 21.74 -0.06 -0.49
N GLY A 37 22.24 -0.65 0.60
CA GLY A 37 22.26 0.00 1.91
C GLY A 37 23.03 1.33 1.92
N GLN A 38 24.20 1.37 1.29
CA GLN A 38 24.98 2.59 1.12
C GLN A 38 24.25 3.64 0.28
N ALA A 39 23.57 3.22 -0.80
CA ALA A 39 22.75 4.10 -1.62
C ALA A 39 21.54 4.68 -0.85
N ILE A 40 20.93 3.91 0.05
CA ILE A 40 19.88 4.41 0.95
C ILE A 40 20.46 5.49 1.87
N LEU A 41 21.61 5.24 2.49
CA LEU A 41 22.24 6.20 3.40
C LEU A 41 22.65 7.49 2.69
N ALA A 42 23.14 7.40 1.45
CA ALA A 42 23.43 8.58 0.63
C ALA A 42 22.17 9.45 0.41
N ARG A 43 21.05 8.85 -0.03
CA ARG A 43 19.77 9.57 -0.22
C ARG A 43 19.23 10.18 1.08
N VAL A 44 19.39 9.47 2.20
CA VAL A 44 18.99 9.94 3.53
C VAL A 44 19.84 11.15 3.95
N ALA A 45 21.16 11.09 3.74
CA ALA A 45 22.09 12.16 4.05
C ALA A 45 21.85 13.42 3.19
N GLU A 46 21.58 13.25 1.89
CA GLU A 46 21.21 14.35 0.98
C GLU A 46 19.96 15.11 1.43
N GLN A 47 19.04 14.42 2.10
CA GLN A 47 17.83 15.00 2.68
C GLN A 47 18.05 15.57 4.09
N GLY A 48 19.27 15.56 4.61
CA GLY A 48 19.63 16.09 5.93
C GLY A 48 18.92 15.39 7.09
N ILE A 49 18.61 14.10 6.94
CA ILE A 49 18.01 13.29 8.00
C ILE A 49 19.13 12.71 8.88
N GLU A 50 18.94 12.70 10.20
CA GLU A 50 19.92 12.14 11.13
C GLU A 50 20.14 10.64 10.87
N ILE A 51 21.41 10.24 10.74
CA ILE A 51 21.81 8.83 10.62
C ILE A 51 22.51 8.43 11.91
N VAL A 52 21.93 7.45 12.61
CA VAL A 52 22.51 6.84 13.80
C VAL A 52 23.09 5.48 13.42
N GLU A 53 24.40 5.39 13.37
CA GLU A 53 25.09 4.13 13.10
C GLU A 53 25.10 3.24 14.33
N LEU A 54 24.51 2.06 14.22
CA LEU A 54 24.51 1.09 15.28
C LEU A 54 25.78 0.24 15.26
N THR A 55 26.24 -0.11 16.46
CA THR A 55 27.37 -1.03 16.63
C THR A 55 26.98 -2.47 16.32
N GLY A 56 25.71 -2.82 16.13
CA GLY A 56 25.29 -4.19 15.80
C GLY A 56 24.00 -4.22 15.00
N ASP A 57 23.38 -5.40 14.88
CA ASP A 57 22.15 -5.61 14.09
C ASP A 57 20.86 -5.68 14.92
N ARG A 58 20.98 -5.61 16.25
CA ARG A 58 19.82 -5.57 17.14
C ARG A 58 19.29 -4.14 17.27
N LEU A 59 17.99 -3.97 17.01
CA LEU A 59 17.27 -2.71 17.24
C LEU A 59 16.81 -2.65 18.71
N ASN A 60 17.75 -2.40 19.62
CA ASN A 60 17.44 -2.20 21.04
C ASN A 60 17.07 -0.74 21.27
N LEU A 61 15.78 -0.43 21.12
CA LEU A 61 15.26 0.92 21.30
C LEU A 61 14.46 0.95 22.60
N GLY A 62 14.91 1.79 23.53
CA GLY A 62 14.25 2.02 24.81
C GLY A 62 12.98 2.84 24.63
N PHE A 63 11.97 2.27 23.98
CA PHE A 63 10.68 2.93 23.81
C PHE A 63 10.01 3.16 25.16
N SER A 64 9.24 4.25 25.22
CA SER A 64 8.36 4.57 26.34
C SER A 64 7.38 3.44 26.66
N ASP A 65 7.06 3.24 27.94
CA ASP A 65 6.01 2.31 28.38
C ASP A 65 4.59 2.78 27.96
N ASP A 66 4.39 4.09 27.75
CA ASP A 66 3.18 4.63 27.12
C ASP A 66 3.08 4.17 25.64
N PRO A 67 2.08 3.35 25.27
CA PRO A 67 1.94 2.80 23.91
C PRO A 67 1.83 3.87 22.83
N ARG A 68 1.22 5.03 23.12
CA ARG A 68 1.05 6.12 22.15
C ARG A 68 2.37 6.80 21.84
N ARG A 69 3.19 7.05 22.88
CA ARG A 69 4.52 7.63 22.71
C ARG A 69 5.45 6.68 21.99
N ALA A 70 5.47 5.40 22.37
CA ALA A 70 6.22 4.36 21.68
C ALA A 70 5.83 4.24 20.20
N TYR A 71 4.52 4.29 19.91
CA TYR A 71 3.99 4.27 18.56
C TYR A 71 4.43 5.48 17.72
N ALA A 72 4.30 6.70 18.27
CA ALA A 72 4.71 7.92 17.59
C ALA A 72 6.21 7.94 17.29
N GLU A 73 7.04 7.56 18.27
CA GLU A 73 8.49 7.44 18.09
C GLU A 73 8.84 6.42 17.01
N ALA A 74 8.22 5.23 17.05
CA ALA A 74 8.43 4.19 16.06
C ALA A 74 8.04 4.63 14.64
N LYS A 75 6.92 5.34 14.48
CA LYS A 75 6.44 5.86 13.18
C LYS A 75 7.29 7.00 12.61
N SER A 76 8.08 7.66 13.46
CA SER A 76 9.06 8.68 13.06
C SER A 76 10.48 8.12 12.89
N THR A 77 10.69 6.82 13.08
CA THR A 77 12.00 6.16 12.98
C THR A 77 12.03 5.20 11.79
N LEU A 78 13.06 5.30 10.96
CA LEU A 78 13.39 4.30 9.94
C LEU A 78 14.56 3.44 10.41
N ALA A 79 14.54 2.15 10.14
CA ALA A 79 15.66 1.25 10.39
C ALA A 79 16.13 0.61 9.08
N LEU A 80 17.38 0.86 8.72
CA LEU A 80 18.08 0.17 7.63
C LEU A 80 18.69 -1.11 8.17
N VAL A 81 18.18 -2.26 7.72
CA VAL A 81 18.54 -3.60 8.21
C VAL A 81 18.82 -4.56 7.05
N VAL A 82 19.37 -5.74 7.34
CA VAL A 82 19.44 -6.85 6.38
C VAL A 82 18.19 -7.72 6.55
N ALA A 83 17.51 -8.04 5.45
CA ALA A 83 16.37 -8.95 5.47
C ALA A 83 16.84 -10.36 5.88
N PRO A 84 16.21 -11.00 6.90
CA PRO A 84 16.58 -12.34 7.32
C PRO A 84 16.26 -13.38 6.24
N PRO A 85 16.88 -14.57 6.26
CA PRO A 85 16.61 -15.65 5.29
C PRO A 85 15.12 -16.00 5.14
N SER A 86 14.35 -15.91 6.23
CA SER A 86 12.90 -16.16 6.22
C SER A 86 12.10 -15.18 5.34
N LYS A 87 12.61 -13.97 5.12
CA LYS A 87 12.01 -12.97 4.22
C LYS A 87 12.38 -13.18 2.75
N ARG A 88 13.44 -13.94 2.48
CA ARG A 88 13.85 -14.35 1.12
C ARG A 88 13.12 -15.63 0.65
N ARG A 89 12.57 -16.42 1.58
CA ARG A 89 11.63 -17.51 1.26
C ARG A 89 10.22 -16.95 1.06
N LEU A 90 9.86 -16.67 -0.19
CA LEU A 90 8.58 -16.05 -0.55
C LEU A 90 7.39 -16.90 -0.08
N GLN A 91 6.36 -16.21 0.41
CA GLN A 91 5.14 -16.83 0.97
C GLN A 91 3.96 -16.59 0.03
N PRO A 92 3.01 -17.55 -0.09
CA PRO A 92 1.79 -17.32 -0.85
C PRO A 92 0.96 -16.17 -0.27
N ILE A 93 0.28 -15.40 -1.13
CA ILE A 93 -0.54 -14.25 -0.72
C ILE A 93 -1.86 -14.14 -1.47
N ALA A 94 -2.70 -15.15 -1.27
CA ALA A 94 -4.07 -15.15 -1.79
C ALA A 94 -4.92 -14.03 -1.17
N PRO A 95 -5.84 -13.41 -1.93
CA PRO A 95 -6.10 -13.60 -3.37
C PRO A 95 -5.29 -12.64 -4.27
N SER A 96 -4.39 -11.83 -3.69
CA SER A 96 -3.72 -10.72 -4.37
C SER A 96 -2.78 -11.21 -5.47
N ALA A 97 -1.80 -12.03 -5.10
CA ALA A 97 -0.73 -12.52 -5.98
C ALA A 97 -0.33 -13.96 -5.62
N ASP A 98 0.47 -14.59 -6.48
CA ASP A 98 1.05 -15.90 -6.19
C ASP A 98 1.99 -15.83 -4.99
N TRP A 99 2.86 -14.82 -4.94
CA TRP A 99 3.91 -14.70 -3.94
C TRP A 99 3.98 -13.29 -3.34
N ARG A 100 4.36 -13.23 -2.06
CA ARG A 100 4.74 -11.99 -1.37
C ARG A 100 6.23 -11.76 -1.51
N ILE A 101 6.63 -10.57 -1.93
CA ILE A 101 8.01 -10.08 -1.89
C ILE A 101 8.09 -8.89 -0.92
N ASP A 102 8.93 -8.99 0.11
CA ASP A 102 9.03 -7.96 1.12
C ASP A 102 10.23 -7.03 0.80
N LEU A 103 9.96 -5.83 0.28
CA LEU A 103 11.01 -4.80 0.06
C LEU A 103 11.33 -4.00 1.34
N ALA A 104 10.37 -3.97 2.26
CA ALA A 104 10.41 -3.33 3.57
C ALA A 104 9.30 -3.94 4.46
N GLU A 105 9.34 -3.63 5.75
CA GLU A 105 8.31 -4.01 6.73
C GLU A 105 7.98 -2.82 7.63
N GLY A 106 6.69 -2.59 7.89
CA GLY A 106 6.21 -1.35 8.50
C GLY A 106 5.83 -0.32 7.44
N CYS A 107 5.09 0.71 7.85
CA CYS A 107 4.54 1.72 6.96
C CYS A 107 4.50 3.07 7.67
N PRO A 108 4.79 4.18 6.99
CA PRO A 108 4.72 5.51 7.60
C PRO A 108 3.30 6.01 7.89
N ALA A 109 2.28 5.42 7.26
CA ALA A 109 0.90 5.85 7.45
C ALA A 109 0.32 5.52 8.84
N HIS A 110 -0.66 6.31 9.24
CA HIS A 110 -1.41 6.22 10.50
C HIS A 110 -2.87 5.81 10.25
N CYS A 111 -3.07 4.74 9.50
CA CYS A 111 -4.43 4.23 9.27
C CYS A 111 -5.00 3.58 10.54
N SER A 112 -6.15 4.04 11.03
CA SER A 112 -6.75 3.52 12.27
C SER A 112 -7.44 2.15 12.12
N TYR A 113 -7.51 1.63 10.89
CA TYR A 113 -7.98 0.28 10.55
C TYR A 113 -6.84 -0.67 10.13
N CYS A 114 -5.57 -0.26 10.29
CA CYS A 114 -4.45 -0.98 9.68
C CYS A 114 -4.31 -2.41 10.23
N TYR A 115 -4.45 -3.43 9.36
CA TYR A 115 -4.31 -4.83 9.77
C TYR A 115 -2.88 -5.18 10.23
N LEU A 116 -1.87 -4.35 9.91
CA LEU A 116 -0.51 -4.55 10.40
C LEU A 116 -0.38 -4.34 11.90
N ALA A 117 -1.31 -3.62 12.54
CA ALA A 117 -1.29 -3.36 13.98
C ALA A 117 -1.20 -4.64 14.83
N GLY A 118 -1.86 -5.72 14.40
CA GLY A 118 -1.76 -7.03 15.06
C GLY A 118 -0.75 -8.00 14.44
N SER A 119 -0.08 -7.60 13.36
CA SER A 119 0.81 -8.48 12.58
C SER A 119 2.29 -8.24 12.84
N LEU A 120 2.66 -7.07 13.38
CA LEU A 120 4.02 -6.70 13.73
C LEU A 120 4.24 -6.85 15.24
N LYS A 121 5.39 -7.39 15.64
CA LYS A 121 5.74 -7.53 17.06
C LYS A 121 6.38 -6.24 17.57
N GLY A 122 5.86 -5.75 18.69
CA GLY A 122 6.36 -4.54 19.36
C GLY A 122 6.04 -3.24 18.60
N PRO A 123 6.68 -2.12 18.96
CA PRO A 123 6.47 -0.83 18.31
C PRO A 123 6.74 -0.91 16.80
N PRO A 124 5.84 -0.36 15.94
CA PRO A 124 5.84 -0.62 14.51
C PRO A 124 6.83 0.27 13.74
N ILE A 125 8.13 0.08 14.01
CA ILE A 125 9.21 0.75 13.28
C ILE A 125 9.19 0.30 11.82
N THR A 126 9.37 1.25 10.91
CA THR A 126 9.56 0.95 9.49
C THR A 126 10.99 0.46 9.25
N ARG A 127 11.12 -0.75 8.71
CA ARG A 127 12.38 -1.43 8.40
C ARG A 127 12.54 -1.51 6.88
N VAL A 128 13.64 -0.99 6.35
CA VAL A 128 14.01 -1.09 4.93
C VAL A 128 15.20 -2.01 4.77
N TYR A 129 15.25 -2.74 3.67
CA TYR A 129 16.22 -3.82 3.49
C TYR A 129 17.39 -3.40 2.60
N ALA A 130 18.61 -3.60 3.10
CA ALA A 130 19.85 -3.29 2.42
C ALA A 130 20.28 -4.34 1.39
N ASN A 131 19.86 -5.60 1.55
CA ASN A 131 20.20 -6.73 0.68
C ASN A 131 19.17 -6.93 -0.45
N LEU A 132 18.77 -5.85 -1.13
CA LEU A 132 17.76 -5.89 -2.18
C LEU A 132 18.11 -6.86 -3.31
N GLU A 133 19.38 -6.94 -3.69
CA GLU A 133 19.87 -7.86 -4.72
C GLU A 133 19.61 -9.33 -4.34
N GLU A 134 19.81 -9.71 -3.07
CA GLU A 134 19.51 -11.07 -2.60
C GLU A 134 18.01 -11.35 -2.60
N ILE A 135 17.17 -10.35 -2.29
CA ILE A 135 15.71 -10.49 -2.30
C ILE A 135 15.21 -10.71 -3.73
N LEU A 136 15.68 -9.89 -4.68
CA LEU A 136 15.32 -10.02 -6.09
C LEU A 136 15.93 -11.28 -6.72
N GLY A 137 17.14 -11.68 -6.30
CA GLY A 137 17.80 -12.90 -6.76
C GLY A 137 17.06 -14.19 -6.43
N ALA A 138 16.21 -14.19 -5.40
CA ALA A 138 15.36 -15.34 -5.05
C ALA A 138 14.10 -15.46 -5.93
N VAL A 139 13.67 -14.37 -6.60
CA VAL A 139 12.40 -14.32 -7.35
C VAL A 139 12.31 -15.38 -8.48
N PRO A 140 13.36 -15.61 -9.30
CA PRO A 140 13.29 -16.59 -10.38
C PRO A 140 12.96 -18.02 -9.93
N GLU A 141 13.35 -18.40 -8.70
CA GLU A 141 13.07 -19.73 -8.13
C GLU A 141 11.58 -20.02 -7.97
N TYR A 142 10.72 -18.99 -8.01
CA TYR A 142 9.28 -19.10 -7.79
C TYR A 142 8.44 -19.02 -9.08
N LEU A 143 9.08 -18.80 -10.22
CA LEU A 143 8.42 -18.71 -11.53
C LEU A 143 7.66 -20.01 -11.84
N GLY A 144 6.39 -19.89 -12.22
CA GLY A 144 5.54 -21.02 -12.62
C GLY A 144 5.03 -21.89 -11.47
N GLN A 145 5.39 -21.60 -10.22
CA GLN A 145 4.98 -22.38 -9.04
C GLN A 145 3.74 -21.82 -8.34
N GLY A 146 3.21 -20.71 -8.85
CA GLY A 146 2.04 -20.02 -8.33
C GLY A 146 0.74 -20.83 -8.39
N ARG A 147 -0.25 -20.41 -7.59
CA ARG A 147 -1.57 -21.06 -7.52
C ARG A 147 -2.75 -20.08 -7.59
N ILE A 148 -2.48 -18.78 -7.55
CA ILE A 148 -3.46 -17.69 -7.49
C ILE A 148 -3.70 -17.13 -8.88
N THR A 149 -2.67 -16.63 -9.56
CA THR A 149 -2.79 -16.14 -10.95
C THR A 149 -2.42 -17.20 -11.95
N SER A 150 -1.34 -17.93 -11.69
CA SER A 150 -0.82 -19.00 -12.55
C SER A 150 -1.84 -20.12 -12.87
N ARG A 151 -2.83 -20.35 -11.99
CA ARG A 151 -3.90 -21.37 -12.18
C ARG A 151 -5.27 -20.79 -12.50
N SER A 152 -5.41 -19.46 -12.52
CA SER A 152 -6.68 -18.80 -12.78
C SER A 152 -6.84 -18.57 -14.28
N THR A 153 -7.92 -19.10 -14.87
CA THR A 153 -8.22 -18.84 -16.29
C THR A 153 -8.37 -17.35 -16.59
N ALA A 154 -8.90 -16.57 -15.64
CA ALA A 154 -9.11 -15.12 -15.78
C ALA A 154 -7.84 -14.28 -15.57
N ARG A 155 -6.80 -14.83 -14.91
CA ARG A 155 -5.60 -14.09 -14.52
C ARG A 155 -4.29 -14.69 -15.02
N ARG A 156 -4.31 -15.81 -15.74
CA ARG A 156 -3.09 -16.46 -16.29
C ARG A 156 -2.23 -15.55 -17.15
N ALA A 157 -2.83 -14.55 -17.81
CA ALA A 157 -2.10 -13.57 -18.61
C ALA A 157 -1.25 -12.58 -17.79
N GLU A 158 -1.42 -12.54 -16.46
CA GLU A 158 -0.53 -11.81 -15.56
C GLU A 158 0.77 -12.57 -15.26
N GLY A 159 0.86 -13.84 -15.66
CA GLY A 159 1.96 -14.72 -15.32
C GLY A 159 2.03 -15.05 -13.83
N THR A 160 3.24 -15.37 -13.37
CA THR A 160 3.52 -15.52 -11.93
C THR A 160 3.58 -14.13 -11.28
N THR A 161 2.70 -13.88 -10.31
CA THR A 161 2.57 -12.54 -9.71
C THR A 161 3.25 -12.40 -8.36
N PHE A 162 3.84 -11.22 -8.12
CA PHE A 162 4.56 -10.89 -6.90
C PHE A 162 4.02 -9.60 -6.26
N GLU A 163 3.56 -9.68 -5.01
CA GLU A 163 2.99 -8.55 -4.25
C GLU A 163 4.04 -7.90 -3.34
N ALA A 164 4.35 -6.62 -3.60
CA ALA A 164 5.38 -5.85 -2.90
C ALA A 164 4.86 -4.90 -1.81
N SER A 165 3.55 -4.83 -1.56
CA SER A 165 2.96 -3.93 -0.56
C SER A 165 2.21 -4.65 0.56
N CYS A 166 2.59 -5.88 0.89
CA CYS A 166 1.91 -6.66 1.95
C CYS A 166 2.18 -6.16 3.37
N TYR A 167 3.41 -5.74 3.65
CA TYR A 167 3.82 -5.32 4.99
C TYR A 167 4.35 -3.89 5.01
N THR A 168 4.21 -3.18 3.90
CA THR A 168 4.71 -1.82 3.73
C THR A 168 3.91 -1.09 2.65
N ASP A 169 4.07 0.23 2.60
CA ASP A 169 3.70 1.02 1.42
C ASP A 169 5.01 1.37 0.70
N PRO A 170 5.37 0.66 -0.39
CA PRO A 170 6.68 0.79 -0.99
C PRO A 170 6.88 2.16 -1.67
N LEU A 171 5.79 2.78 -2.16
CA LEU A 171 5.86 4.11 -2.78
C LEU A 171 6.15 5.19 -1.73
N ALA A 172 5.60 5.06 -0.52
CA ALA A 172 5.87 5.98 0.58
C ALA A 172 7.36 6.04 0.98
N LEU A 173 8.08 4.94 0.77
CA LEU A 173 9.49 4.78 1.12
C LEU A 173 10.43 5.05 -0.05
N GLU A 174 9.89 5.17 -1.27
CA GLU A 174 10.68 5.28 -2.48
C GLU A 174 11.65 6.48 -2.48
N PRO A 175 11.25 7.69 -2.00
CA PRO A 175 12.17 8.84 -1.96
C PRO A 175 13.44 8.61 -1.13
N LEU A 176 13.39 7.70 -0.15
CA LEU A 176 14.54 7.37 0.70
C LEU A 176 15.26 6.12 0.21
N THR A 177 14.52 5.16 -0.37
CA THR A 177 15.04 3.82 -0.60
C THR A 177 15.51 3.56 -2.01
N GLY A 178 14.80 4.07 -3.02
CA GLY A 178 14.98 3.63 -4.42
C GLY A 178 14.63 2.16 -4.66
N SER A 179 14.07 1.46 -3.65
CA SER A 179 13.87 0.00 -3.71
C SER A 179 12.77 -0.39 -4.68
N LEU A 180 11.70 0.42 -4.78
CA LEU A 180 10.61 0.14 -5.70
C LEU A 180 11.06 0.40 -7.15
N SER A 181 11.80 1.47 -7.43
CA SER A 181 12.36 1.72 -8.77
C SER A 181 13.29 0.59 -9.22
N ALA A 182 14.17 0.13 -8.32
CA ALA A 182 15.06 -1.00 -8.58
C ALA A 182 14.28 -2.29 -8.88
N ALA A 183 13.25 -2.61 -8.07
CA ALA A 183 12.41 -3.78 -8.29
C ALA A 183 11.64 -3.71 -9.62
N ILE A 184 11.03 -2.56 -9.95
CA ILE A 184 10.29 -2.36 -11.21
C ILE A 184 11.23 -2.53 -12.41
N THR A 185 12.42 -1.93 -12.35
CA THR A 185 13.42 -2.04 -13.41
C THR A 185 13.90 -3.49 -13.58
N TRP A 186 14.11 -4.21 -12.47
CA TRP A 186 14.50 -5.62 -12.50
C TRP A 186 13.43 -6.49 -13.16
N PHE A 187 12.16 -6.34 -12.75
CA PHE A 187 11.04 -7.06 -13.36
C PHE A 187 10.84 -6.70 -14.84
N GLY A 188 11.01 -5.44 -15.20
CA GLY A 188 10.92 -4.99 -16.59
C GLY A 188 11.97 -5.65 -17.49
N ARG A 189 13.22 -5.75 -17.02
CA ARG A 189 14.32 -6.42 -17.74
C ARG A 189 14.17 -7.93 -17.80
N TRP A 190 13.55 -8.53 -16.80
CA TRP A 190 13.43 -9.98 -16.72
C TRP A 190 12.45 -10.53 -17.76
N ASN A 191 12.99 -11.19 -18.79
CA ASN A 191 12.19 -11.73 -19.88
C ASN A 191 11.44 -13.02 -19.52
N ALA A 192 10.44 -12.92 -18.65
CA ALA A 192 9.60 -14.03 -18.19
C ALA A 192 8.12 -13.63 -18.11
N ASP A 193 7.25 -14.64 -18.04
CA ASP A 193 5.82 -14.48 -17.76
C ASP A 193 5.59 -14.25 -16.26
N ALA A 194 5.92 -13.04 -15.82
CA ALA A 194 5.85 -12.61 -14.44
C ALA A 194 5.46 -11.14 -14.32
N GLN A 195 4.80 -10.79 -13.22
CA GLN A 195 4.36 -9.41 -12.97
C GLN A 195 4.56 -9.03 -11.50
N LEU A 196 5.24 -7.91 -11.28
CA LEU A 196 5.28 -7.22 -9.99
C LEU A 196 3.98 -6.44 -9.80
N ARG A 197 3.49 -6.36 -8.57
CA ARG A 197 2.33 -5.54 -8.25
C ARG A 197 2.43 -4.98 -6.85
N PHE A 198 1.94 -3.76 -6.67
CA PHE A 198 1.92 -3.06 -5.39
C PHE A 198 0.69 -2.15 -5.31
N THR A 199 0.20 -1.92 -4.10
CA THR A 199 -0.85 -0.95 -3.79
C THR A 199 -0.26 0.14 -2.92
N SER A 200 -0.62 1.39 -3.17
CA SER A 200 -0.20 2.52 -2.34
C SER A 200 -1.35 3.46 -1.95
N LYS A 201 -1.18 4.17 -0.83
CA LYS A 201 -1.97 5.33 -0.43
C LYS A 201 -1.24 6.67 -0.63
N PHE A 202 -0.11 6.66 -1.32
CA PHE A 202 0.72 7.84 -1.63
C PHE A 202 0.64 8.16 -3.13
N ALA A 203 1.07 9.36 -3.50
CA ALA A 203 0.86 9.92 -4.85
C ALA A 203 2.16 10.34 -5.56
N ASP A 204 3.32 10.26 -4.89
CA ASP A 204 4.62 10.69 -5.43
C ASP A 204 5.21 9.65 -6.38
N VAL A 205 4.60 9.52 -7.56
CA VAL A 205 4.93 8.50 -8.59
C VAL A 205 5.99 8.94 -9.58
N GLU A 206 6.42 10.21 -9.54
CA GLU A 206 7.34 10.80 -10.51
C GLU A 206 8.61 9.96 -10.79
N PRO A 207 9.29 9.37 -9.77
CA PRO A 207 10.48 8.54 -10.02
C PRO A 207 10.20 7.28 -10.85
N LEU A 208 8.94 6.83 -10.88
CA LEU A 208 8.56 5.57 -11.52
C LEU A 208 8.19 5.74 -13.00
N LEU A 209 7.71 6.92 -13.42
CA LEU A 209 7.07 7.12 -14.72
C LEU A 209 7.98 6.79 -15.93
N GLY A 210 9.29 7.03 -15.80
CA GLY A 210 10.27 6.81 -16.88
C GLY A 210 10.97 5.46 -16.85
N LEU A 211 10.63 4.56 -15.92
CA LEU A 211 11.32 3.28 -15.78
C LEU A 211 10.94 2.33 -16.93
N GLN A 212 11.89 1.49 -17.35
CA GLN A 212 11.64 0.45 -18.36
C GLN A 212 10.88 -0.73 -17.74
N HIS A 213 9.61 -0.52 -17.37
CA HIS A 213 8.77 -1.52 -16.69
C HIS A 213 8.23 -2.61 -17.64
N ASN A 214 8.25 -2.38 -18.96
CA ASN A 214 7.86 -3.35 -20.01
C ASN A 214 6.50 -4.03 -19.77
N GLY A 215 5.52 -3.30 -19.22
CA GLY A 215 4.21 -3.83 -18.84
C GLY A 215 4.21 -4.89 -17.72
N ARG A 216 5.36 -5.20 -17.11
CA ARG A 216 5.53 -6.24 -16.07
C ARG A 216 5.34 -5.74 -14.65
N THR A 217 4.74 -4.56 -14.47
CA THR A 217 4.42 -4.00 -13.16
C THR A 217 3.00 -3.43 -13.17
N ARG A 218 2.15 -3.84 -12.21
CA ARG A 218 0.86 -3.20 -11.96
C ARG A 218 0.90 -2.33 -10.71
N MET A 219 0.68 -1.03 -10.87
CA MET A 219 0.44 -0.14 -9.74
C MET A 219 -1.04 -0.13 -9.39
N ARG A 220 -1.36 -0.14 -8.10
CA ARG A 220 -2.73 0.05 -7.60
C ARG A 220 -2.81 1.22 -6.63
N ALA A 221 -3.90 1.96 -6.68
CA ALA A 221 -4.22 2.98 -5.68
C ALA A 221 -5.24 2.41 -4.69
N SER A 222 -4.92 2.48 -3.39
CA SER A 222 -5.92 2.22 -2.36
C SER A 222 -6.81 3.45 -2.19
N ILE A 223 -8.10 3.26 -2.36
CA ILE A 223 -9.09 4.35 -2.35
C ILE A 223 -10.24 4.03 -1.39
N ASN A 224 -10.82 5.09 -0.84
CA ASN A 224 -11.99 5.04 0.04
C ASN A 224 -12.73 6.39 -0.03
N PRO A 225 -14.05 6.46 0.25
CA PRO A 225 -14.75 7.73 0.23
C PRO A 225 -14.14 8.76 1.19
N ARG A 226 -14.29 10.04 0.83
CA ARG A 226 -13.80 11.19 1.62
C ARG A 226 -14.25 11.15 3.09
N ALA A 227 -15.45 10.62 3.35
CA ALA A 227 -15.99 10.44 4.69
C ALA A 227 -15.10 9.58 5.61
N TYR A 228 -14.27 8.71 5.03
CA TYR A 228 -13.36 7.82 5.77
C TYR A 228 -11.91 8.30 5.80
N ALA A 229 -11.59 9.45 5.18
CA ALA A 229 -10.24 10.02 5.16
C ALA A 229 -9.68 10.29 6.57
N ARG A 230 -10.57 10.58 7.55
CA ARG A 230 -10.20 10.72 8.97
C ARG A 230 -9.53 9.48 9.57
N PHE A 231 -9.71 8.31 8.95
CA PHE A 231 -9.09 7.06 9.36
C PHE A 231 -7.77 6.76 8.63
N GLU A 232 -7.29 7.67 7.76
CA GLU A 232 -6.13 7.47 6.88
C GLU A 232 -5.03 8.52 7.12
N GLY A 233 -4.65 8.71 8.39
CA GLY A 233 -3.64 9.72 8.77
C GLY A 233 -2.31 9.53 8.04
N GLY A 234 -1.66 10.63 7.64
CA GLY A 234 -0.33 10.61 7.02
C GLY A 234 -0.29 10.02 5.61
N THR A 235 -1.41 10.02 4.88
CA THR A 235 -1.50 9.51 3.49
C THR A 235 -1.91 10.62 2.51
N ALA A 236 -1.76 10.38 1.21
CA ALA A 236 -2.23 11.32 0.20
C ALA A 236 -3.78 11.35 0.15
N PRO A 237 -4.43 12.49 -0.10
CA PRO A 237 -5.85 12.53 -0.45
C PRO A 237 -6.18 11.63 -1.63
N VAL A 238 -7.37 11.03 -1.66
CA VAL A 238 -7.77 10.08 -2.72
C VAL A 238 -7.73 10.69 -4.12
N ARG A 239 -8.12 11.96 -4.29
CA ARG A 239 -7.98 12.69 -5.56
C ARG A 239 -6.54 12.67 -6.09
N ASP A 240 -5.55 12.82 -5.19
CA ASP A 240 -4.13 12.86 -5.56
C ASP A 240 -3.64 11.45 -5.92
N ARG A 241 -4.15 10.42 -5.22
CA ARG A 241 -3.90 9.01 -5.55
C ARG A 241 -4.47 8.64 -6.94
N LEU A 242 -5.67 9.12 -7.27
CA LEU A 242 -6.30 8.91 -8.58
C LEU A 242 -5.53 9.63 -9.69
N ALA A 243 -5.09 10.87 -9.44
CA ALA A 243 -4.23 11.60 -10.37
C ALA A 243 -2.88 10.89 -10.60
N ALA A 244 -2.27 10.36 -9.54
CA ALA A 244 -1.05 9.54 -9.64
C ALA A 244 -1.29 8.24 -10.43
N LEU A 245 -2.42 7.58 -10.21
CA LEU A 245 -2.80 6.38 -10.96
C LEU A 245 -2.98 6.68 -12.45
N ARG A 246 -3.60 7.83 -12.80
CA ARG A 246 -3.70 8.29 -14.20
C ARG A 246 -2.33 8.48 -14.83
N LYS A 247 -1.39 9.15 -14.15
CA LYS A 247 -0.02 9.35 -14.64
C LYS A 247 0.67 8.02 -14.95
N MET A 248 0.53 7.04 -14.05
CA MET A 248 1.10 5.71 -14.23
C MET A 248 0.47 4.99 -15.43
N ALA A 249 -0.85 5.07 -15.59
CA ALA A 249 -1.54 4.48 -16.73
C ALA A 249 -1.09 5.12 -18.06
N LEU A 250 -0.94 6.45 -18.11
CA LEU A 250 -0.41 7.17 -19.28
C LEU A 250 1.07 6.85 -19.57
N ALA A 251 1.85 6.48 -18.55
CA ALA A 251 3.21 5.97 -18.71
C ALA A 251 3.26 4.52 -19.20
N GLY A 252 2.11 3.86 -19.40
CA GLY A 252 2.02 2.49 -19.94
C GLY A 252 1.98 1.39 -18.88
N TYR A 253 1.88 1.73 -17.59
CA TYR A 253 1.66 0.72 -16.55
C TYR A 253 0.22 0.18 -16.61
N PRO A 254 0.02 -1.14 -16.50
CA PRO A 254 -1.23 -1.67 -16.01
C PRO A 254 -1.57 -1.06 -14.63
N VAL A 255 -2.84 -0.74 -14.38
CA VAL A 255 -3.26 -0.07 -13.15
C VAL A 255 -4.41 -0.77 -12.44
N GLY A 256 -4.67 -0.42 -11.17
CA GLY A 256 -5.83 -0.93 -10.46
C GLY A 256 -6.31 -0.08 -9.31
N LEU A 257 -7.55 -0.31 -8.91
CA LEU A 257 -8.17 0.26 -7.73
C LEU A 257 -8.25 -0.81 -6.64
N THR A 258 -7.75 -0.50 -5.45
CA THR A 258 -7.97 -1.30 -4.25
C THR A 258 -8.95 -0.56 -3.35
N VAL A 259 -10.24 -0.89 -3.46
CA VAL A 259 -11.27 -0.31 -2.58
C VAL A 259 -11.22 -1.03 -1.24
N ALA A 260 -10.49 -0.44 -0.29
CA ALA A 260 -10.15 -1.10 0.96
C ALA A 260 -9.75 -0.13 2.08
N PRO A 261 -10.21 -0.37 3.32
CA PRO A 261 -11.27 -1.32 3.68
C PRO A 261 -12.65 -0.75 3.31
N ILE A 262 -13.53 -1.58 2.75
CA ILE A 262 -14.94 -1.24 2.55
C ILE A 262 -15.62 -1.20 3.92
N ILE A 263 -16.04 -0.01 4.34
CA ILE A 263 -16.77 0.30 5.57
C ILE A 263 -18.26 0.49 5.25
N ALA A 264 -19.12 -0.34 5.85
CA ALA A 264 -20.59 -0.26 5.76
C ALA A 264 -21.16 0.61 6.89
N ALA A 265 -20.87 1.91 6.86
CA ALA A 265 -21.47 2.90 7.75
C ALA A 265 -22.73 3.52 7.10
N GLU A 266 -23.54 4.24 7.86
CA GLU A 266 -24.68 4.99 7.30
C GLU A 266 -24.24 5.87 6.11
N GLY A 267 -25.03 5.87 5.04
CA GLY A 267 -24.73 6.61 3.80
C GLY A 267 -23.64 6.01 2.90
N TRP A 268 -23.16 4.78 3.18
CA TRP A 268 -22.08 4.15 2.40
C TRP A 268 -22.39 4.08 0.89
N GLU A 269 -23.64 3.79 0.49
CA GLU A 269 -24.01 3.65 -0.93
C GLU A 269 -23.73 4.93 -1.72
N GLN A 270 -24.13 6.08 -1.20
CA GLN A 270 -23.85 7.37 -1.82
C GLN A 270 -22.34 7.63 -1.84
N ALA A 271 -21.66 7.42 -0.70
CA ALA A 271 -20.25 7.72 -0.55
C ALA A 271 -19.36 6.90 -1.52
N TYR A 272 -19.61 5.60 -1.68
CA TYR A 272 -18.91 4.78 -2.68
C TYR A 272 -19.40 5.07 -4.10
N GLY A 273 -20.66 5.49 -4.26
CA GLY A 273 -21.21 5.90 -5.55
C GLY A 273 -20.48 7.10 -6.13
N GLU A 274 -20.16 8.09 -5.28
CA GLU A 274 -19.35 9.28 -5.61
C GLU A 274 -17.89 8.91 -5.86
N LEU A 275 -17.29 8.07 -5.00
CA LEU A 275 -15.90 7.62 -5.18
C LEU A 275 -15.67 6.94 -6.54
N LEU A 276 -16.58 6.05 -6.94
CA LEU A 276 -16.44 5.32 -8.20
C LEU A 276 -16.66 6.23 -9.42
N ALA A 277 -17.50 7.27 -9.29
CA ALA A 277 -17.64 8.30 -10.32
C ALA A 277 -16.35 9.12 -10.46
N GLU A 278 -15.77 9.59 -9.34
CA GLU A 278 -14.49 10.32 -9.33
C GLU A 278 -13.36 9.49 -9.94
N ALA A 279 -13.31 8.18 -9.64
CA ALA A 279 -12.34 7.26 -10.24
C ALA A 279 -12.56 7.09 -11.75
N GLY A 280 -13.81 7.01 -12.21
CA GLY A 280 -14.16 6.93 -13.62
C GLY A 280 -13.75 8.19 -14.39
N GLU A 281 -14.02 9.37 -13.83
CA GLU A 281 -13.60 10.66 -14.40
C GLU A 281 -12.07 10.78 -14.47
N ALA A 282 -11.37 10.44 -13.39
CA ALA A 282 -9.90 10.53 -13.35
C ALA A 282 -9.21 9.61 -14.38
N LEU A 283 -9.81 8.46 -14.69
CA LEU A 283 -9.26 7.47 -15.62
C LEU A 283 -9.90 7.52 -17.01
N ALA A 284 -10.80 8.47 -17.26
CA ALA A 284 -11.42 8.65 -18.57
C ALA A 284 -10.37 8.95 -19.64
N GLU A 285 -10.61 8.47 -20.86
CA GLU A 285 -9.78 8.74 -22.05
C GLU A 285 -8.31 8.28 -21.94
N VAL A 286 -7.97 7.43 -20.96
CA VAL A 286 -6.65 6.78 -20.94
C VAL A 286 -6.62 5.70 -22.03
N PRO A 287 -5.70 5.78 -23.02
CA PRO A 287 -5.64 4.83 -24.11
C PRO A 287 -5.23 3.43 -23.60
N ALA A 288 -5.86 2.39 -24.14
CA ALA A 288 -5.56 0.98 -23.82
C ALA A 288 -5.52 0.67 -22.31
N LEU A 289 -6.39 1.33 -21.53
CA LEU A 289 -6.46 1.20 -20.07
C LEU A 289 -6.70 -0.26 -19.64
N ASP A 290 -5.68 -0.89 -19.05
CA ASP A 290 -5.80 -2.15 -18.32
C ASP A 290 -6.08 -1.86 -16.84
N LEU A 291 -7.36 -1.76 -16.50
CA LEU A 291 -7.84 -1.45 -15.15
C LEU A 291 -8.38 -2.69 -14.44
N THR A 292 -7.90 -2.93 -13.22
CA THR A 292 -8.44 -3.95 -12.32
C THR A 292 -9.05 -3.34 -11.07
N VAL A 293 -10.06 -3.99 -10.48
CA VAL A 293 -10.64 -3.59 -9.20
C VAL A 293 -10.57 -4.73 -8.18
N GLU A 294 -10.09 -4.41 -6.98
CA GLU A 294 -9.96 -5.31 -5.84
C GLU A 294 -10.82 -4.79 -4.70
N LEU A 295 -11.74 -5.62 -4.20
CA LEU A 295 -12.74 -5.23 -3.20
C LEU A 295 -12.47 -5.97 -1.89
N ILE A 296 -12.18 -5.22 -0.83
CA ILE A 296 -11.75 -5.78 0.45
C ILE A 296 -12.56 -5.16 1.57
N THR A 297 -13.42 -5.95 2.21
CA THR A 297 -14.24 -5.47 3.32
C THR A 297 -13.44 -5.27 4.61
N HIS A 298 -13.90 -4.30 5.41
CA HIS A 298 -13.34 -4.07 6.73
C HIS A 298 -13.45 -5.34 7.58
N ARG A 299 -12.31 -5.70 8.18
CA ARG A 299 -12.16 -6.85 9.07
C ARG A 299 -11.13 -6.52 10.14
N TYR A 300 -11.27 -7.17 11.29
CA TYR A 300 -10.33 -7.04 12.40
C TYR A 300 -10.35 -8.31 13.24
N ASN A 301 -9.40 -8.47 14.14
CA ASN A 301 -9.45 -9.45 15.21
C ASN A 301 -9.23 -8.76 16.55
N SER A 302 -9.48 -9.46 17.66
CA SER A 302 -9.37 -8.92 19.02
C SER A 302 -7.99 -8.31 19.29
N GLY A 303 -6.91 -8.98 18.87
CA GLY A 303 -5.53 -8.49 19.04
C GLY A 303 -5.27 -7.18 18.29
N SER A 304 -5.61 -7.13 17.00
CA SER A 304 -5.48 -5.92 16.19
C SER A 304 -6.33 -4.77 16.71
N LYS A 305 -7.56 -5.06 17.20
CA LYS A 305 -8.43 -4.07 17.82
C LYS A 305 -7.79 -3.49 19.08
N ALA A 306 -7.30 -4.33 20.00
CA ALA A 306 -6.67 -3.88 21.22
C ALA A 306 -5.44 -2.99 20.96
N VAL A 307 -4.61 -3.35 19.97
CA VAL A 307 -3.47 -2.51 19.56
C VAL A 307 -3.95 -1.18 18.99
N LEU A 308 -4.93 -1.19 18.08
CA LEU A 308 -5.46 0.03 17.47
C LEU A 308 -6.13 0.95 18.50
N ASP A 309 -6.89 0.40 19.45
CA ASP A 309 -7.50 1.16 20.56
C ASP A 309 -6.42 1.82 21.43
N SER A 310 -5.28 1.14 21.66
CA SER A 310 -4.16 1.71 22.42
C SER A 310 -3.48 2.88 21.70
N TRP A 311 -3.40 2.84 20.36
CA TRP A 311 -2.78 3.90 19.56
C TRP A 311 -3.73 5.06 19.27
N TYR A 312 -5.02 4.75 19.07
CA TYR A 312 -6.05 5.69 18.64
C TYR A 312 -7.32 5.58 19.52
N PRO A 313 -7.23 5.88 20.82
CA PRO A 313 -8.37 5.72 21.74
C PRO A 313 -9.58 6.59 21.38
N SER A 314 -9.38 7.64 20.57
CA SER A 314 -10.43 8.54 20.09
C SER A 314 -10.90 8.23 18.66
N SER A 315 -10.48 7.11 18.06
CA SER A 315 -10.93 6.71 16.73
C SER A 315 -12.43 6.38 16.73
N ALA A 316 -13.19 7.05 15.88
CA ALA A 316 -14.62 6.77 15.67
C ALA A 316 -14.87 5.60 14.69
N LEU A 317 -13.89 4.71 14.50
CA LEU A 317 -14.02 3.54 13.63
C LEU A 317 -14.82 2.46 14.36
N ASP A 318 -15.96 2.05 13.79
CA ASP A 318 -16.77 0.98 14.36
C ASP A 318 -16.07 -0.38 14.23
N MET A 319 -15.61 -0.87 15.37
CA MET A 319 -15.05 -2.20 15.60
C MET A 319 -15.84 -2.97 16.67
N THR A 320 -17.13 -2.66 16.81
CA THR A 320 -18.08 -3.43 17.63
C THR A 320 -18.59 -4.65 16.88
N ASP A 321 -19.23 -5.57 17.59
CA ASP A 321 -19.79 -6.78 16.98
C ASP A 321 -21.08 -6.53 16.19
N ALA A 322 -21.53 -5.27 16.11
CA ALA A 322 -22.70 -4.89 15.32
C ALA A 322 -22.51 -5.22 13.84
N ASN A 323 -23.46 -5.98 13.27
CA ASN A 323 -23.41 -6.46 11.88
C ASN A 323 -22.14 -7.28 11.55
N ARG A 324 -21.51 -7.90 12.57
CA ARG A 324 -20.32 -8.74 12.41
C ARG A 324 -20.60 -10.20 12.69
N VAL A 325 -19.78 -11.05 12.09
CA VAL A 325 -19.68 -12.48 12.39
C VAL A 325 -18.22 -12.91 12.51
N THR A 326 -17.95 -13.83 13.43
CA THR A 326 -16.62 -14.43 13.60
C THR A 326 -16.35 -15.45 12.50
N LYS A 327 -15.30 -15.24 11.72
CA LYS A 327 -14.78 -16.21 10.74
C LYS A 327 -13.48 -16.81 11.24
N ARG A 328 -13.42 -18.14 11.29
CA ARG A 328 -12.20 -18.90 11.60
C ARG A 328 -11.43 -19.22 10.32
N THR A 329 -10.13 -19.03 10.36
CA THR A 329 -9.22 -19.49 9.30
C THR A 329 -8.90 -20.97 9.48
N LYS A 330 -8.35 -21.61 8.44
CA LYS A 330 -7.89 -23.01 8.48
C LYS A 330 -6.87 -23.27 9.61
N PHE A 331 -6.14 -22.24 10.04
CA PHE A 331 -5.11 -22.32 11.07
C PHE A 331 -5.60 -21.86 12.45
N GLY A 332 -6.91 -21.76 12.64
CA GLY A 332 -7.51 -21.42 13.94
C GLY A 332 -7.56 -19.92 14.28
N ALA A 333 -6.90 -19.05 13.50
CA ALA A 333 -7.02 -17.60 13.71
C ALA A 333 -8.44 -17.11 13.43
N GLU A 334 -8.97 -16.26 14.30
CA GLU A 334 -10.30 -15.67 14.18
C GLU A 334 -10.23 -14.23 13.64
N LYS A 335 -11.27 -13.81 12.94
CA LYS A 335 -11.49 -12.43 12.51
C LYS A 335 -12.96 -12.09 12.45
N GLN A 336 -13.31 -10.86 12.75
CA GLN A 336 -14.62 -10.28 12.52
C GLN A 336 -14.72 -9.76 11.09
N VAL A 337 -15.79 -10.16 10.42
CA VAL A 337 -16.19 -9.72 9.08
C VAL A 337 -17.65 -9.30 9.13
N TYR A 338 -18.14 -8.57 8.13
CA TYR A 338 -19.57 -8.26 8.05
C TYR A 338 -20.43 -9.53 7.94
N ASP A 339 -21.64 -9.49 8.47
CA ASP A 339 -22.64 -10.55 8.31
C ASP A 339 -23.02 -10.78 6.84
N ALA A 340 -23.70 -11.89 6.57
CA ALA A 340 -24.04 -12.29 5.21
C ALA A 340 -25.00 -11.31 4.50
N THR A 341 -25.88 -10.62 5.24
CA THR A 341 -26.84 -9.65 4.68
C THR A 341 -26.11 -8.41 4.21
N THR A 342 -25.26 -7.85 5.06
CA THR A 342 -24.41 -6.70 4.76
C THR A 342 -23.45 -7.01 3.61
N MET A 343 -22.80 -8.19 3.63
CA MET A 343 -21.90 -8.62 2.54
C MET A 343 -22.61 -8.72 1.19
N ARG A 344 -23.84 -9.25 1.14
CA ARG A 344 -24.63 -9.32 -0.10
C ARG A 344 -25.02 -7.93 -0.61
N ALA A 345 -25.44 -7.03 0.28
CA ALA A 345 -25.81 -5.67 -0.08
C ALA A 345 -24.62 -4.90 -0.69
N LEU A 346 -23.47 -4.90 -0.01
CA LEU A 346 -22.25 -4.28 -0.52
C LEU A 346 -21.84 -4.88 -1.86
N ARG A 347 -21.79 -6.21 -1.97
CA ARG A 347 -21.36 -6.89 -3.20
C ARG A 347 -22.25 -6.52 -4.39
N ARG A 348 -23.58 -6.59 -4.23
CA ARG A 348 -24.53 -6.22 -5.28
C ARG A 348 -24.36 -4.76 -5.72
N PHE A 349 -24.14 -3.86 -4.77
CA PHE A 349 -23.87 -2.46 -5.06
C PHE A 349 -22.60 -2.28 -5.89
N PHE A 350 -21.47 -2.84 -5.45
CA PHE A 350 -20.19 -2.66 -6.14
C PHE A 350 -20.21 -3.30 -7.53
N GLU A 351 -20.75 -4.51 -7.68
CA GLU A 351 -20.88 -5.15 -8.99
C GLU A 351 -21.68 -4.29 -9.97
N LYS A 352 -22.84 -3.75 -9.54
CA LYS A 352 -23.67 -2.86 -10.36
C LYS A 352 -22.96 -1.55 -10.68
N ARG A 353 -22.41 -0.88 -9.66
CA ARG A 353 -21.86 0.48 -9.81
C ARG A 353 -20.56 0.48 -10.61
N ILE A 354 -19.69 -0.52 -10.42
CA ILE A 354 -18.46 -0.67 -11.22
C ILE A 354 -18.82 -0.93 -12.68
N ALA A 355 -19.76 -1.83 -12.98
CA ALA A 355 -20.18 -2.10 -14.36
C ALA A 355 -20.72 -0.84 -15.08
N GLN A 356 -21.35 0.08 -14.34
CA GLN A 356 -21.88 1.33 -14.88
C GLN A 356 -20.82 2.43 -15.06
N THR A 357 -19.90 2.57 -14.10
CA THR A 357 -18.97 3.71 -14.02
C THR A 357 -17.58 3.41 -14.55
N LEU A 358 -17.18 2.14 -14.56
CA LEU A 358 -15.86 1.64 -14.95
C LEU A 358 -16.03 0.40 -15.85
N PRO A 359 -16.70 0.50 -17.01
CA PRO A 359 -17.10 -0.66 -17.81
C PRO A 359 -15.94 -1.50 -18.36
N SER A 360 -14.74 -0.91 -18.50
CA SER A 360 -13.53 -1.63 -18.91
C SER A 360 -12.81 -2.34 -17.75
N ALA A 361 -13.22 -2.10 -16.50
CA ALA A 361 -12.52 -2.61 -15.35
C ALA A 361 -12.82 -4.09 -15.09
N ARG A 362 -11.78 -4.87 -14.79
CA ARG A 362 -11.91 -6.27 -14.37
C ARG A 362 -11.94 -6.37 -12.84
N VAL A 363 -13.06 -6.80 -12.27
CA VAL A 363 -13.13 -7.10 -10.83
C VAL A 363 -12.41 -8.43 -10.57
N LEU A 364 -11.31 -8.39 -9.81
CA LEU A 364 -10.48 -9.58 -9.57
C LEU A 364 -11.02 -10.45 -8.46
N TYR A 365 -11.45 -9.84 -7.34
CA TYR A 365 -11.97 -10.57 -6.20
C TYR A 365 -12.72 -9.67 -5.21
N TRP A 366 -13.51 -10.32 -4.35
CA TRP A 366 -14.23 -9.78 -3.20
C TRP A 366 -13.85 -10.59 -1.96
N THR A 367 -13.42 -9.95 -0.86
CA THR A 367 -13.00 -10.69 0.35
C THR A 367 -13.27 -10.01 1.70
#